data_AF-A0A1E3XAU9-F1
#
_entry.id   AF-A0A1E3XAU9-F1
#
_cell.length_a   1.000
_cell.length_b   1.000
_cell.length_c   1.000
_cell.angle_alpha   90.00
_cell.angle_beta   90.00
_cell.angle_gamma   90.00
#
_symmetry.space_group_name_H-M   'P 1'
#
loop_
_entity.id
_entity.type
_entity.pdbx_description
1 polymer ?
#
loop_
_entity_poly.entity_id
_entity_poly.type
_entity_poly.pdbx_seq_one_letter_code
_entity_poly.pdbx_strand_id
1 'polypeptide(L)'
;MSKQQKLSARRLKHPYVSIDPKVSQGSPVITGTRIRIIDIAIEYDRLGLTPDQIIDAHPHLNLEAVHDALSYYYENRDSIDEEIREKKEIIREIAKKPINTERGHWLNLDFIKYNVGDLISRLKIALGYCRTKRHVKSCRIFVRK
;
A
#
# COMPACT_ATOMS: atom_id res chain seq x y z
N MET A 1 8.13 49.22 12.51
CA MET A 1 8.71 47.92 12.11
C MET A 1 8.40 46.90 13.18
N SER A 2 8.07 45.69 12.74
CA SER A 2 7.90 44.45 13.51
C SER A 2 6.84 44.39 14.62
N LYS A 3 5.60 44.05 14.22
CA LYS A 3 4.63 43.39 15.11
C LYS A 3 5.05 41.93 15.31
N GLN A 4 6.14 41.69 16.00
CA GLN A 4 6.47 40.36 16.51
C GLN A 4 5.83 40.20 17.90
N GLN A 5 5.37 38.98 18.15
CA GLN A 5 4.72 38.50 19.38
C GLN A 5 3.20 38.72 19.47
N LYS A 6 2.44 38.07 18.59
CA LYS A 6 1.06 37.69 18.93
C LYS A 6 0.80 36.28 18.46
N LEU A 7 1.02 35.33 19.38
CA LEU A 7 0.42 33.99 19.48
C LEU A 7 0.97 33.43 20.80
N SER A 8 0.44 33.94 21.91
CA SER A 8 0.67 33.34 23.23
C SER A 8 0.23 31.88 23.16
N ALA A 9 1.20 30.99 23.36
CA ALA A 9 1.07 29.55 23.34
C ALA A 9 -0.15 29.06 24.14
N ARG A 10 -1.25 28.77 23.44
CA ARG A 10 -2.17 27.76 23.94
C ARG A 10 -1.38 26.47 23.89
N ARG A 11 -0.95 25.95 25.05
CA ARG A 11 -0.33 24.62 25.13
C ARG A 11 -1.35 23.61 24.63
N LEU A 12 -1.26 23.22 23.36
CA LEU A 12 -1.93 22.03 22.88
C LEU A 12 -1.22 20.85 23.54
N LYS A 13 -1.98 19.90 24.11
CA LYS A 13 -1.41 18.69 24.68
C LYS A 13 -0.59 17.92 23.65
N HIS A 14 -1.05 17.95 22.39
CA HIS A 14 -0.43 17.33 21.24
C HIS A 14 -0.16 18.39 20.16
N PRO A 15 1.09 18.89 20.05
CA PRO A 15 1.45 19.92 19.09
C PRO A 15 1.34 19.49 17.63
N TYR A 16 1.45 18.18 17.35
CA TYR A 16 1.48 17.63 16.00
C TYR A 16 0.13 17.07 15.56
N VAL A 17 -0.90 17.08 16.41
CA VAL A 17 -2.23 16.58 16.09
C VAL A 17 -3.17 17.73 15.73
N SER A 18 -3.76 17.68 14.54
CA SER A 18 -4.85 18.57 14.10
C SER A 18 -6.13 17.79 13.88
N ILE A 19 -7.26 18.41 14.22
CA ILE A 19 -8.60 17.89 13.97
C ILE A 19 -9.35 18.94 13.17
N ASP A 20 -9.52 18.67 11.88
CA ASP A 20 -10.21 19.56 10.96
C ASP A 20 -11.40 18.81 10.33
N PRO A 21 -12.65 19.28 10.46
CA PRO A 21 -13.80 18.59 9.86
C PRO A 21 -13.73 18.53 8.33
N LYS A 22 -12.94 19.42 7.71
CA LYS A 22 -12.68 19.44 6.26
C LYS A 22 -11.65 18.40 5.82
N VAL A 23 -10.83 17.89 6.75
CA VAL A 23 -9.74 16.95 6.46
C VAL A 23 -10.10 15.61 7.09
N SER A 24 -10.16 14.55 6.28
CA SER A 24 -10.48 13.20 6.77
C SER A 24 -11.77 13.10 7.60
N GLN A 25 -12.80 13.87 7.25
CA GLN A 25 -14.12 13.84 7.92
C GLN A 25 -14.06 14.12 9.43
N GLY A 26 -13.06 14.88 9.90
CA GLY A 26 -12.89 15.19 11.31
C GLY A 26 -12.15 14.12 12.13
N SER A 27 -11.60 13.09 11.49
CA SER A 27 -10.65 12.20 12.15
C SER A 27 -9.35 12.97 12.51
N PRO A 28 -8.70 12.63 13.62
CA PRO A 28 -7.44 13.26 13.99
C PRO A 28 -6.31 12.88 13.02
N VAL A 29 -5.59 13.89 12.56
CA VAL A 29 -4.51 13.78 11.56
C VAL A 29 -3.21 14.40 12.06
N ILE A 30 -2.10 13.89 11.55
CA ILE A 30 -0.79 14.51 11.78
C ILE A 30 -0.69 15.81 10.97
N THR A 31 -0.30 16.88 11.65
CA THR A 31 -0.22 18.24 11.10
C THR A 31 0.69 18.27 9.86
N GLY A 32 0.22 18.90 8.79
CA GLY A 32 0.96 18.97 7.52
C GLY A 32 0.83 17.73 6.64
N THR A 33 0.16 16.67 7.10
CA THR A 33 -0.09 15.45 6.32
C THR A 33 -1.58 15.12 6.27
N ARG A 34 -1.92 14.09 5.49
CA ARG A 34 -3.25 13.44 5.50
C ARG A 34 -3.22 12.08 6.20
N ILE A 35 -2.14 11.77 6.93
CA ILE A 35 -1.99 10.51 7.66
C ILE A 35 -2.78 10.63 8.96
N ARG A 36 -3.69 9.67 9.19
CA ARG A 36 -4.55 9.66 10.37
C ARG A 36 -3.83 8.97 11.52
N ILE A 37 -4.13 9.38 12.74
CA ILE A 37 -3.56 8.73 13.94
C ILE A 37 -3.94 7.25 14.01
N ILE A 38 -5.12 6.90 13.51
CA ILE A 38 -5.60 5.51 13.44
C ILE A 38 -4.67 4.63 12.61
N ASP A 39 -4.15 5.15 11.50
CA ASP A 39 -3.28 4.38 10.62
C ASP A 39 -1.95 4.06 11.33
N ILE A 40 -1.37 5.07 12.01
CA ILE A 40 -0.18 4.91 12.86
C ILE A 40 -0.43 3.92 14.02
N ALA A 41 -1.60 4.00 14.67
CA ALA A 41 -1.96 3.10 15.76
C ALA A 41 -2.08 1.64 15.27
N ILE A 42 -2.64 1.42 14.07
CA ILE A 42 -2.71 0.08 13.46
C ILE A 42 -1.31 -0.45 13.15
N GLU A 43 -0.46 0.38 12.55
CA GLU A 43 0.92 0.01 12.21
C GLU A 43 1.73 -0.39 13.45
N TYR A 44 1.60 0.39 14.52
CA TYR A 44 2.31 0.12 15.76
C TYR A 44 1.74 -1.09 16.52
N ASP A 45 0.44 -1.10 16.84
CA ASP A 45 -0.15 -2.11 17.73
C ASP A 45 -0.42 -3.45 17.03
N ARG A 46 -0.82 -3.41 15.75
CA ARG A 46 -1.30 -4.62 15.04
C ARG A 46 -0.31 -5.19 14.04
N LEU A 47 0.45 -4.33 13.38
CA LEU A 47 1.55 -4.77 12.50
C LEU A 47 2.86 -4.94 13.28
N GLY A 48 2.94 -4.44 14.52
CA GLY A 48 4.12 -4.57 15.38
C GLY A 48 5.31 -3.77 14.86
N LEU A 49 5.07 -2.72 14.08
CA LEU A 49 6.14 -1.87 13.55
C LEU A 49 6.68 -0.96 14.64
N THR A 50 8.00 -0.84 14.68
CA THR A 50 8.66 0.14 15.54
C THR A 50 8.48 1.56 14.99
N PRO A 51 8.56 2.62 15.82
CA PRO A 51 8.43 4.00 15.35
C PRO A 51 9.42 4.37 14.24
N ASP A 52 10.65 3.84 14.29
CA ASP A 52 11.66 4.03 13.25
C ASP A 52 11.21 3.40 11.91
N GLN A 53 10.67 2.18 11.94
CA GLN A 53 10.15 1.51 10.75
C GLN A 53 8.92 2.22 10.16
N ILE A 54 8.11 2.87 11.00
CA ILE A 54 6.97 3.68 10.55
C ILE A 54 7.46 4.90 9.76
N ILE A 55 8.58 5.49 10.14
CA ILE A 55 9.21 6.60 9.40
C ILE A 55 9.82 6.10 8.09
N ASP A 56 10.46 4.94 8.11
CA ASP A 56 10.98 4.33 6.88
C ASP A 56 9.86 4.08 5.86
N ALA A 57 8.67 3.69 6.33
CA ALA A 57 7.47 3.55 5.50
C ALA A 57 6.88 4.90 5.05
N HIS A 58 7.05 5.95 5.87
CA HIS A 58 6.50 7.29 5.64
C HIS A 58 7.57 8.38 5.74
N PRO A 59 8.38 8.61 4.69
CA PRO A 59 9.50 9.57 4.72
C PRO A 59 9.09 11.03 4.95
N HIS A 60 7.79 11.33 4.88
CA HIS A 60 7.22 12.66 5.09
C HIS A 60 6.85 12.92 6.55
N LEU A 61 6.93 11.90 7.41
CA LEU A 61 6.67 12.00 8.84
C LEU A 61 7.96 12.27 9.61
N ASN A 62 7.81 12.99 10.72
CA ASN A 62 8.88 13.17 11.69
C ASN A 62 8.67 12.21 12.88
N LEU A 63 9.76 11.75 13.50
CA LEU A 63 9.71 10.85 14.65
C LEU A 63 8.95 11.45 15.83
N GLU A 64 9.12 12.75 16.06
CA GLU A 64 8.40 13.50 17.09
C GLU A 64 6.87 13.43 16.88
N ALA A 65 6.41 13.53 15.63
CA ALA A 65 5.00 13.48 15.30
C ALA A 65 4.42 12.07 15.48
N VAL A 66 5.21 11.03 15.20
CA VAL A 66 4.82 9.63 15.45
C VAL A 66 4.64 9.38 16.94
N HIS A 67 5.58 9.82 17.78
CA HIS A 67 5.44 9.67 19.24
C HIS A 67 4.28 10.49 19.81
N ASP A 68 4.05 11.70 19.31
CA ASP A 68 2.90 12.51 19.72
C ASP A 68 1.56 11.85 19.31
N ALA A 69 1.50 11.28 18.11
CA ALA A 69 0.34 10.51 17.64
C ALA A 69 0.08 9.26 18.49
N LEU A 70 1.13 8.53 18.88
CA LEU A 70 1.01 7.38 19.79
C LEU A 70 0.55 7.83 21.18
N SER A 71 1.03 8.97 21.68
CA SER A 71 0.55 9.55 22.94
C SER A 71 -0.96 9.85 22.86
N TYR A 72 -1.41 10.49 21.77
CA TYR A 72 -2.83 10.75 21.55
C TYR A 72 -3.65 9.46 21.46
N TYR A 73 -3.11 8.43 20.81
CA TYR A 73 -3.75 7.12 20.72
C TYR A 73 -3.99 6.51 22.10
N TYR A 74 -2.98 6.52 22.98
CA TYR A 74 -3.14 5.96 24.32
C TYR A 74 -4.10 6.76 25.21
N GLU A 75 -4.20 8.08 25.02
CA GLU A 75 -5.21 8.90 25.70
C GLU A 75 -6.65 8.57 25.25
N ASN A 76 -6.84 8.13 24.00
CA ASN A 76 -8.15 7.94 23.36
C ASN A 76 -8.36 6.50 22.87
N ARG A 77 -7.71 5.53 23.51
CA ARG A 77 -7.60 4.16 23.01
C ARG A 77 -8.94 3.51 22.70
N ASP A 78 -9.87 3.59 23.65
CA ASP A 78 -11.19 2.95 23.51
C ASP A 78 -11.98 3.50 22.31
N SER A 79 -11.95 4.83 22.12
CA SER A 79 -12.64 5.48 21.01
C SER A 79 -12.04 5.09 19.66
N ILE A 80 -10.71 5.03 19.58
CA ILE A 80 -10.00 4.68 18.34
C ILE A 80 -10.16 3.19 18.04
N ASP A 81 -10.06 2.33 19.04
CA ASP A 81 -10.21 0.88 18.86
C ASP A 81 -11.63 0.51 18.39
N GLU A 82 -12.65 1.22 18.87
CA GLU A 82 -14.02 1.09 18.36
C GLU A 82 -14.13 1.54 16.90
N GLU A 83 -13.61 2.71 16.55
CA GLU A 83 -13.62 3.19 15.15
C GLU A 83 -12.92 2.19 14.22
N ILE A 84 -11.83 1.58 14.67
CA ILE A 84 -11.15 0.54 13.90
C ILE A 84 -12.02 -0.72 13.75
N ARG A 85 -12.77 -1.10 14.80
CA ARG A 85 -13.67 -2.26 14.76
C ARG A 85 -14.81 -2.03 13.77
N GLU A 86 -15.45 -0.86 13.82
CA GLU A 86 -16.52 -0.47 12.90
C GLU A 86 -16.04 -0.48 11.45
N LYS A 87 -14.89 0.14 11.18
CA LYS A 87 -14.28 0.13 9.84
C LYS A 87 -13.98 -1.28 9.34
N LYS A 88 -13.47 -2.16 10.22
CA LYS A 88 -13.23 -3.57 9.87
C LYS A 88 -14.51 -4.29 9.47
N GLU A 89 -15.61 -4.07 10.17
CA GLU A 89 -16.87 -4.71 9.84
C GLU A 89 -17.44 -4.20 8.50
N ILE A 90 -17.39 -2.89 8.26
CA ILE A 90 -17.77 -2.31 6.98
C ILE A 90 -16.96 -2.94 5.83
N ILE A 91 -15.65 -3.10 6.00
CA ILE A 91 -14.78 -3.74 4.99
C ILE A 91 -15.20 -5.21 4.76
N ARG A 92 -15.50 -5.97 5.81
CA ARG A 92 -15.99 -7.35 5.68
C ARG A 92 -17.31 -7.42 4.93
N GLU A 93 -18.24 -6.52 5.24
CA GLU A 93 -19.54 -6.46 4.57
C GLU A 93 -19.41 -6.09 3.09
N ILE A 94 -18.52 -5.16 2.75
CA ILE A 94 -18.20 -4.83 1.36
C ILE A 94 -17.60 -6.06 0.65
N ALA A 95 -16.70 -6.80 1.31
CA ALA A 95 -16.07 -7.99 0.74
C ALA A 95 -17.05 -9.16 0.52
N LYS A 96 -18.12 -9.28 1.31
CA LYS A 96 -19.18 -10.30 1.13
C LYS A 96 -20.09 -10.00 -0.06
N LYS A 97 -20.23 -8.73 -0.46
CA LYS A 97 -21.10 -8.34 -1.56
C LYS A 97 -20.41 -8.69 -2.89
N PRO A 98 -21.03 -9.50 -3.77
CA PRO A 98 -20.50 -9.68 -5.11
C PRO A 98 -20.51 -8.31 -5.80
N ILE A 99 -19.35 -7.92 -6.33
CA ILE A 99 -19.21 -6.68 -7.10
C ILE A 99 -20.01 -6.88 -8.41
N ASN A 100 -21.28 -6.49 -8.42
CA ASN A 100 -22.14 -6.52 -9.61
C ASN A 100 -21.89 -5.28 -10.47
N THR A 101 -20.68 -5.18 -11.00
CA THR A 101 -20.35 -4.08 -11.92
C THR A 101 -20.58 -4.55 -13.36
N GLU A 102 -21.50 -3.89 -14.08
CA GLU A 102 -21.68 -4.06 -15.54
C GLU A 102 -20.47 -3.56 -16.36
N ARG A 103 -19.36 -3.21 -15.69
CA ARG A 103 -18.06 -2.88 -16.30
C ARG A 103 -17.01 -3.81 -15.72
N GLY A 104 -16.52 -4.73 -16.54
CA GLY A 104 -15.28 -5.46 -16.27
C GLY A 104 -15.42 -6.96 -16.11
N HIS A 105 -15.93 -7.62 -17.14
CA HIS A 105 -15.80 -9.05 -17.42
C HIS A 105 -14.31 -9.44 -17.61
N TRP A 106 -13.43 -9.27 -16.61
CA TRP A 106 -12.06 -9.81 -16.62
C TRP A 106 -11.56 -9.91 -15.18
N LEU A 107 -12.04 -10.91 -14.44
CA LEU A 107 -11.36 -11.66 -13.38
C LEU A 107 -12.41 -12.60 -12.76
N ASN A 108 -12.93 -13.51 -13.59
CA ASN A 108 -13.55 -14.70 -13.05
C ASN A 108 -12.49 -15.46 -12.27
N LEU A 109 -12.91 -15.93 -11.09
CA LEU A 109 -12.20 -16.82 -10.19
C LEU A 109 -11.92 -18.22 -10.81
N ASP A 110 -11.62 -18.30 -12.10
CA ASP A 110 -11.15 -19.50 -12.80
C ASP A 110 -9.62 -19.53 -12.96
N PHE A 111 -8.92 -18.44 -12.64
CA PHE A 111 -7.45 -18.37 -12.77
C PHE A 111 -6.68 -19.14 -11.68
N ILE A 112 -7.33 -19.53 -10.57
CA ILE A 112 -6.70 -20.38 -9.54
C ILE A 112 -6.63 -21.86 -9.99
N LYS A 113 -7.14 -22.18 -11.20
CA LYS A 113 -6.96 -23.49 -11.85
C LYS A 113 -5.77 -23.56 -12.82
N TYR A 114 -4.85 -22.58 -12.82
CA TYR A 114 -3.57 -22.72 -13.51
C TYR A 114 -2.60 -23.59 -12.69
N ASN A 115 -2.78 -24.90 -12.80
CA ASN A 115 -1.71 -25.87 -12.63
C ASN A 115 -1.56 -26.63 -13.95
N VAL A 116 -0.74 -26.10 -14.86
CA VAL A 116 -0.10 -26.86 -15.94
C VAL A 116 1.13 -26.09 -16.44
N GLY A 117 2.31 -26.61 -16.12
CA GLY A 117 3.51 -26.58 -16.96
C GLY A 117 3.68 -25.34 -17.83
N ASP A 118 4.02 -24.24 -17.18
CA ASP A 118 4.20 -22.91 -17.73
C ASP A 118 5.24 -22.88 -18.86
N LEU A 119 4.73 -22.60 -20.07
CA LEU A 119 5.22 -21.75 -21.17
C LEU A 119 6.71 -21.45 -21.45
N ILE A 120 7.70 -22.08 -20.82
CA ILE A 120 9.12 -21.92 -21.20
C ILE A 120 9.46 -22.70 -22.50
N SER A 121 8.64 -23.68 -22.87
CA SER A 121 8.92 -24.56 -24.04
C SER A 121 8.42 -24.03 -25.39
N ARG A 122 7.59 -22.98 -25.44
CA ARG A 122 6.93 -22.55 -26.69
C ARG A 122 7.42 -21.22 -27.28
N LEU A 123 8.36 -20.52 -26.62
CA LEU A 123 9.06 -19.37 -27.21
C LEU A 123 10.31 -19.77 -28.01
N LYS A 124 10.65 -21.08 -28.10
CA LYS A 124 11.83 -21.59 -28.83
C LYS A 124 11.59 -22.09 -30.26
N ILE A 125 10.35 -22.06 -30.78
CA ILE A 125 10.04 -22.64 -32.10
C ILE A 125 9.55 -21.60 -33.14
N ALA A 126 9.21 -20.37 -32.75
CA ALA A 126 8.62 -19.39 -33.69
C ALA A 126 9.57 -18.29 -34.21
N LEU A 127 10.80 -18.16 -33.70
CA LEU A 127 11.78 -17.18 -34.19
C LEU A 127 13.13 -17.88 -34.46
N GLY A 128 13.26 -18.49 -35.63
CA GLY A 128 14.47 -19.17 -36.08
C GLY A 128 15.65 -18.21 -36.30
N TYR A 129 16.46 -18.00 -35.26
CA TYR A 129 17.81 -17.41 -35.29
C TYR A 129 18.62 -18.12 -34.18
N CYS A 130 19.85 -18.63 -34.34
CA CYS A 130 20.77 -18.77 -35.44
C CYS A 130 21.75 -19.93 -35.10
N ARG A 131 22.34 -20.51 -36.15
CA ARG A 131 23.31 -21.61 -36.14
C ARG A 131 24.64 -21.24 -35.45
N THR A 132 25.15 -22.16 -34.62
CA THR A 132 26.58 -22.53 -34.63
C THR A 132 26.72 -24.02 -34.34
N LYS A 133 26.66 -24.86 -35.37
CA LYS A 133 27.23 -26.21 -35.34
C LYS A 133 28.48 -26.23 -36.22
N ARG A 134 29.62 -26.06 -35.56
CA ARG A 134 30.93 -26.49 -36.06
C ARG A 134 31.01 -28.00 -35.83
N HIS A 135 30.74 -28.80 -36.86
CA HIS A 135 31.50 -30.01 -37.18
C HIS A 135 30.90 -30.67 -38.45
N VAL A 136 31.66 -30.50 -39.51
CA VAL A 136 31.77 -31.25 -40.77
C VAL A 136 31.07 -32.62 -40.76
N LYS A 137 30.17 -32.83 -41.74
CA LYS A 137 30.27 -33.93 -42.73
C LYS A 137 29.19 -33.83 -43.81
N SER A 138 29.70 -33.68 -45.04
CA SER A 138 29.09 -34.04 -46.33
C SER A 138 27.81 -33.31 -46.77
N CYS A 139 28.01 -32.14 -47.36
CA CYS A 139 27.08 -31.56 -48.31
C CYS A 139 27.22 -32.31 -49.65
N ARG A 140 26.15 -32.97 -50.12
CA ARG A 140 26.00 -33.23 -51.56
C ARG A 140 24.72 -32.56 -52.01
N ILE A 141 24.92 -31.43 -52.67
CA ILE A 141 23.91 -30.62 -53.35
C ILE A 141 23.44 -31.42 -54.57
N PHE A 142 22.13 -31.59 -54.72
CA PHE A 142 21.52 -31.90 -56.01
C PHE A 142 20.24 -31.08 -56.17
N VAL A 143 20.28 -30.09 -57.06
CA VAL A 143 19.14 -29.35 -57.58
C VAL A 143 19.24 -29.35 -59.10
N ARG A 144 18.07 -29.45 -59.75
CA ARG A 144 17.71 -29.42 -61.18
C ARG A 144 17.53 -30.83 -61.76
N LYS A 145 16.38 -31.19 -62.36
CA LYS A 145 15.27 -30.44 -62.95
C LYS A 145 13.93 -30.81 -62.33
#